data_AF-X0GWD9-F1
#
_entry.id   AF-X0GWD9-F1
#
_cell.length_a   1.000
_cell.length_b   1.000
_cell.length_c   1.000
_cell.angle_alpha   90.00
_cell.angle_beta   90.00
_cell.angle_gamma   90.00
#
_symmetry.space_group_name_H-M   'P 1'
#
loop_
_entity.id
_entity.type
_entity.pdbx_description
1 polymer ?
#
loop_
_entity_poly.entity_id
_entity_poly.type
_entity_poly.pdbx_seq_one_letter_code
_entity_poly.pdbx_strand_id
1 'polypeptide(L)'
;MDLVIYYNDSIDSDNLAAASALFNATYQRSNTRVLWILEPRQVRFGLSMAKADMDRCKDLISQYFPSQKDLSKCLLNGSLKKEDIDVIPDLTLGDREILEKAVKAKYGPVEDAVLHARLSALDLASCLAEWSNNGQNEVLVDYESLSDVENPVNLHVHHHEELPSRSAQEVRAYNSILGEVGDSDSRAVKMRDWYDMCIRRLENNTCTSNTTVEPLVLGNLVSQIQNAKSVRFFEGSSLRILRQFLDRGVGNRVRCHLQVGTCDISANRFSDQFNIALNQQAAKIVLSRHAEFAEFTVVPSHTVQSIEYSALGLKHAGGQCMEKRILGFNCHQEPVKIVTNQVSIEGQYSD
;
A
#
# COMPACT_ATOMS: atom_id res chain seq x y z
N MET A 1 -7.37 -7.59 -29.09
CA MET A 1 -6.87 -6.53 -28.18
C MET A 1 -5.77 -7.12 -27.33
N ASP A 2 -4.70 -6.38 -27.08
CA ASP A 2 -3.67 -6.74 -26.10
C ASP A 2 -4.16 -6.35 -24.70
N LEU A 3 -3.82 -7.14 -23.70
CA LEU A 3 -4.23 -6.92 -22.31
C LEU A 3 -3.00 -6.64 -21.45
N VAL A 4 -3.05 -5.56 -20.70
CA VAL A 4 -2.06 -5.20 -19.69
C VAL A 4 -2.77 -5.20 -18.34
N ILE A 5 -2.21 -5.90 -17.37
CA ILE A 5 -2.71 -5.95 -16.00
C ILE A 5 -1.64 -5.32 -15.11
N TYR A 6 -2.01 -4.25 -14.42
CA TYR A 6 -1.25 -3.68 -13.32
C TYR A 6 -1.87 -4.18 -12.03
N TYR A 7 -1.14 -4.98 -11.24
CA TYR A 7 -1.62 -5.55 -9.98
C TYR A 7 -0.69 -5.13 -8.85
N ASN A 8 -1.20 -4.36 -7.90
CA ASN A 8 -0.36 -3.65 -6.94
C ASN A 8 -1.17 -3.23 -5.69
N ASP A 9 -0.54 -2.82 -4.59
CA ASP A 9 -1.26 -2.28 -3.42
C ASP A 9 -1.31 -0.74 -3.39
N SER A 10 -0.50 -0.06 -4.22
CA SER A 10 -0.51 1.37 -4.54
C SER A 10 -0.34 2.30 -3.33
N ILE A 11 0.45 1.87 -2.35
CA ILE A 11 0.63 2.59 -1.09
C ILE A 11 1.79 3.59 -1.13
N ASP A 12 2.91 3.21 -1.71
CA ASP A 12 4.12 4.03 -1.82
C ASP A 12 4.21 4.78 -3.16
N SER A 13 5.20 5.68 -3.25
CA SER A 13 5.38 6.57 -4.38
C SER A 13 5.95 5.88 -5.61
N ASP A 14 6.76 4.83 -5.45
CA ASP A 14 7.31 4.02 -6.53
C ASP A 14 6.23 3.19 -7.22
N ASN A 15 5.22 2.69 -6.49
CA ASN A 15 4.05 2.10 -7.11
C ASN A 15 3.27 3.10 -7.97
N LEU A 16 3.01 4.31 -7.45
CA LEU A 16 2.36 5.34 -8.27
C LEU A 16 3.21 5.76 -9.48
N ALA A 17 4.54 5.78 -9.34
CA ALA A 17 5.46 6.10 -10.43
C ALA A 17 5.45 5.03 -11.51
N ALA A 18 5.41 3.75 -11.12
CA ALA A 18 5.22 2.63 -12.04
C ALA A 18 3.87 2.73 -12.77
N ALA A 19 2.80 3.09 -12.07
CA ALA A 19 1.49 3.31 -12.67
C ALA A 19 1.52 4.46 -13.71
N SER A 20 2.15 5.59 -13.37
CA SER A 20 2.33 6.73 -14.28
C SER A 20 3.14 6.35 -15.52
N ALA A 21 4.26 5.63 -15.34
CA ALA A 21 5.08 5.15 -16.45
C ALA A 21 4.30 4.19 -17.37
N LEU A 22 3.52 3.27 -16.80
CA LEU A 22 2.68 2.35 -17.54
C LEU A 22 1.56 3.09 -18.30
N PHE A 23 0.92 4.06 -17.65
CA PHE A 23 -0.09 4.91 -18.26
C PHE A 23 0.50 5.60 -19.50
N ASN A 24 1.64 6.30 -19.34
CA ASN A 24 2.32 6.98 -20.44
C ASN A 24 2.71 6.04 -21.60
N ALA A 25 3.08 4.79 -21.30
CA ALA A 25 3.42 3.80 -22.32
C ALA A 25 2.22 3.24 -23.10
N THR A 26 0.99 3.38 -22.58
CA THR A 26 -0.18 2.65 -23.06
C THR A 26 -1.37 3.54 -23.46
N TYR A 27 -1.51 4.74 -22.91
CA TYR A 27 -2.75 5.54 -23.01
C TYR A 27 -3.15 5.90 -24.45
N GLN A 28 -2.19 6.02 -25.37
CA GLN A 28 -2.45 6.30 -26.79
C GLN A 28 -2.68 5.04 -27.64
N ARG A 29 -2.54 3.84 -27.07
CA ARG A 29 -2.60 2.57 -27.81
C ARG A 29 -4.02 2.03 -27.86
N SER A 30 -4.74 2.35 -28.93
CA SER A 30 -6.13 1.90 -29.14
C SER A 30 -6.34 0.38 -29.17
N ASN A 31 -5.29 -0.40 -29.40
CA ASN A 31 -5.34 -1.86 -29.40
C ASN A 31 -5.01 -2.49 -28.04
N THR A 32 -4.74 -1.70 -27.00
CA THR A 32 -4.33 -2.15 -25.66
C THR A 32 -5.41 -1.80 -24.63
N ARG A 33 -5.84 -2.77 -23.84
CA ARG A 33 -6.65 -2.55 -22.63
C ARG A 33 -5.74 -2.62 -21.42
N VAL A 34 -5.85 -1.66 -20.51
CA VAL A 34 -5.18 -1.72 -19.21
C VAL A 34 -6.22 -1.96 -18.13
N LEU A 35 -5.98 -2.94 -17.27
CA LEU A 35 -6.73 -3.17 -16.04
C LEU A 35 -5.85 -2.74 -14.87
N TRP A 36 -6.31 -1.75 -14.11
CA TRP A 36 -5.65 -1.27 -12.90
C TRP A 36 -6.27 -2.00 -11.71
N ILE A 37 -5.57 -2.97 -11.14
CA ILE A 37 -6.11 -3.82 -10.09
C ILE A 37 -5.34 -3.55 -8.80
N LEU A 38 -6.06 -3.18 -7.74
CA LEU A 38 -5.49 -3.02 -6.42
C LEU A 38 -5.70 -4.25 -5.54
N GLU A 39 -4.64 -4.72 -4.89
CA GLU A 39 -4.69 -5.69 -3.80
C GLU A 39 -4.79 -4.94 -2.45
N PRO A 40 -5.93 -5.05 -1.74
CA PRO A 40 -6.08 -4.51 -0.40
C PRO A 40 -5.02 -5.01 0.59
N ARG A 41 -4.60 -4.14 1.52
CA ARG A 41 -3.86 -4.55 2.73
C ARG A 41 -4.80 -4.74 3.93
N GLN A 42 -4.41 -5.61 4.85
CA GLN A 42 -5.02 -5.68 6.18
C GLN A 42 -4.67 -4.42 6.98
N VAL A 43 -5.68 -3.81 7.62
CA VAL A 43 -5.55 -2.59 8.43
C VAL A 43 -6.33 -2.72 9.74
N ARG A 44 -6.19 -1.74 10.63
CA ARG A 44 -7.02 -1.59 11.81
C ARG A 44 -7.18 -0.13 12.17
N PHE A 45 -8.41 0.37 12.13
CA PHE A 45 -8.66 1.77 12.46
C PHE A 45 -8.50 2.05 13.96
N GLY A 46 -8.21 3.31 14.26
CA GLY A 46 -7.98 3.78 15.63
C GLY A 46 -6.59 3.46 16.19
N LEU A 47 -5.77 2.67 15.49
CA LEU A 47 -4.36 2.49 15.82
C LEU A 47 -3.52 3.57 15.19
N SER A 48 -2.74 4.28 16.00
CA SER A 48 -1.65 5.14 15.55
C SER A 48 -0.79 5.46 16.76
N MET A 49 0.52 5.59 16.53
CA MET A 49 1.46 6.00 17.55
C MET A 49 1.88 7.45 17.27
N ALA A 50 1.68 8.33 18.26
CA ALA A 50 2.24 9.67 18.21
C ALA A 50 3.78 9.60 18.20
N LYS A 51 4.44 10.64 17.69
CA LYS A 51 5.91 10.66 17.64
C LYS A 51 6.57 10.53 19.03
N ALA A 52 6.02 11.20 20.03
CA ALA A 52 6.50 11.07 21.41
C ALA A 52 6.37 9.64 21.95
N ASP A 53 5.27 8.95 21.63
CA ASP A 53 5.09 7.54 21.99
C ASP A 53 6.07 6.64 21.24
N MET A 54 6.35 6.91 19.96
CA MET A 54 7.36 6.17 19.18
C MET A 54 8.75 6.31 19.77
N ASP A 55 9.15 7.54 20.09
CA ASP A 55 10.47 7.82 20.66
C ASP A 55 10.58 7.17 22.05
N ARG A 56 9.56 7.30 22.90
CA ARG A 56 9.51 6.63 24.20
C ARG A 56 9.54 5.10 24.07
N CYS A 57 8.82 4.54 23.11
CA CYS A 57 8.81 3.10 22.87
C CYS A 57 10.20 2.60 22.46
N LYS A 58 10.92 3.33 21.60
CA LYS A 58 12.31 3.02 21.23
C LYS A 58 13.24 3.03 22.45
N ASP A 59 13.10 4.02 23.33
CA ASP A 59 13.89 4.09 24.57
C ASP A 59 13.64 2.87 25.46
N LEU A 60 12.37 2.48 25.63
CA LEU A 60 11.99 1.30 26.40
C LEU A 60 12.50 -0.01 25.77
N ILE A 61 12.44 -0.13 24.44
CA ILE A 61 13.02 -1.29 23.73
C ILE A 61 14.53 -1.36 23.99
N SER A 62 15.24 -0.23 23.86
CA SER A 62 16.69 -0.16 24.12
C SER A 62 17.04 -0.58 25.54
N GLN A 63 16.24 -0.15 26.52
CA GLN A 63 16.44 -0.44 27.94
C GLN A 63 16.20 -1.91 28.29
N TYR A 64 15.10 -2.50 27.82
CA TYR A 64 14.65 -3.83 28.27
C TYR A 64 14.96 -4.96 27.29
N PHE A 65 15.25 -4.65 26.03
CA PHE A 65 15.56 -5.61 24.96
C PHE A 65 16.89 -5.28 24.26
N PRO A 66 18.03 -5.28 24.97
CA PRO A 66 19.32 -4.84 24.42
C PRO A 66 19.85 -5.71 23.27
N SER A 67 19.25 -6.89 23.04
CA SER A 67 19.55 -7.73 21.88
C SER A 67 19.00 -7.17 20.57
N GLN A 68 18.03 -6.25 20.62
CA GLN A 68 17.46 -5.58 19.46
C GLN A 68 18.40 -4.47 18.97
N LYS A 69 19.11 -4.73 17.87
CA LYS A 69 20.08 -3.78 17.31
C LYS A 69 19.44 -2.64 16.53
N ASP A 70 18.32 -2.91 15.86
CA ASP A 70 17.58 -1.93 15.07
C ASP A 70 16.18 -1.74 15.69
N LEU A 71 16.06 -0.70 16.50
CA LEU A 71 14.84 -0.36 17.23
C LEU A 71 13.69 0.01 16.28
N SER A 72 14.01 0.67 15.15
CA SER A 72 13.01 1.05 14.16
C SER A 72 12.46 -0.18 13.44
N LYS A 73 13.32 -1.13 13.07
CA LYS A 73 12.92 -2.43 12.52
C LYS A 73 12.13 -3.27 13.51
N CYS A 74 12.54 -3.28 14.79
CA CYS A 74 11.80 -3.96 15.86
C CYS A 74 10.36 -3.44 15.97
N LEU A 75 10.17 -2.12 15.96
CA LEU A 75 8.85 -1.49 15.98
C LEU A 75 8.05 -1.77 14.70
N LEU A 76 8.66 -1.58 13.54
CA LEU A 76 8.02 -1.77 12.23
C LEU A 76 7.51 -3.19 12.05
N ASN A 77 8.25 -4.18 12.55
CA ASN A 77 7.87 -5.59 12.44
C ASN A 77 6.96 -6.06 13.58
N GLY A 78 6.82 -5.25 14.64
CA GLY A 78 6.09 -5.66 15.85
C GLY A 78 6.72 -6.89 16.51
N SER A 79 8.06 -6.95 16.57
CA SER A 79 8.81 -8.17 16.86
C SER A 79 8.82 -8.61 18.33
N LEU A 80 8.34 -7.75 19.24
CA LEU A 80 8.23 -8.13 20.64
C LEU A 80 7.03 -9.04 20.87
N LYS A 81 7.11 -9.85 21.93
CA LYS A 81 5.99 -10.66 22.39
C LYS A 81 5.46 -10.12 23.71
N LYS A 82 4.16 -10.29 23.94
CA LYS A 82 3.52 -9.81 25.16
C LYS A 82 4.10 -10.50 26.40
N GLU A 83 4.39 -11.79 26.28
CA GLU A 83 4.94 -12.60 27.37
C GLU A 83 6.31 -12.10 27.82
N ASP A 84 7.12 -11.55 26.89
CA ASP A 84 8.44 -11.01 27.20
C ASP A 84 8.33 -9.65 27.92
N ILE A 85 7.24 -8.90 27.70
CA ILE A 85 6.97 -7.61 28.38
C ILE A 85 6.36 -7.86 29.78
N ASP A 86 5.54 -8.90 29.93
CA ASP A 86 4.88 -9.27 31.19
C ASP A 86 5.85 -9.64 32.31
N VAL A 87 7.06 -10.10 31.97
CA VAL A 87 8.09 -10.49 32.94
C VAL A 87 9.02 -9.34 33.38
N ILE A 88 8.90 -8.15 32.79
CA ILE A 88 9.74 -6.99 33.15
C ILE A 88 9.35 -6.48 34.55
N PRO A 89 10.25 -6.51 35.54
CA PRO A 89 9.97 -6.00 36.88
C PRO A 89 9.88 -4.48 36.88
N ASP A 90 9.03 -3.94 37.77
CA ASP A 90 8.91 -2.50 38.07
C ASP A 90 8.59 -1.58 36.87
N LEU A 91 8.05 -2.13 35.78
CA LEU A 91 7.59 -1.35 34.63
C LEU A 91 6.31 -0.60 34.99
N THR A 92 6.32 0.74 34.84
CA THR A 92 5.13 1.56 35.08
C THR A 92 3.98 1.18 34.13
N LEU A 93 2.73 1.39 34.53
CA LEU A 93 1.57 1.08 33.70
C LEU A 93 1.63 1.81 32.34
N GLY A 94 2.00 3.10 32.34
CA GLY A 94 2.12 3.88 31.11
C GLY A 94 3.25 3.42 30.20
N ASP A 95 4.42 3.06 30.75
CA ASP A 95 5.51 2.50 29.93
C ASP A 95 5.14 1.12 29.37
N ARG A 96 4.40 0.31 30.14
CA ARG A 96 3.87 -0.97 29.67
C ARG A 96 2.93 -0.76 28.49
N GLU A 97 1.96 0.15 28.59
CA GLU A 97 1.05 0.48 27.49
C GLU A 97 1.78 0.97 26.23
N ILE A 98 2.86 1.76 26.39
CA ILE A 98 3.68 2.21 25.25
C ILE A 98 4.47 1.06 24.65
N LEU A 99 5.10 0.23 25.48
CA LEU A 99 5.94 -0.89 25.04
C LEU A 99 5.11 -2.01 24.38
N GLU A 100 3.89 -2.26 24.84
CA GLU A 100 2.96 -3.21 24.22
C GLU A 100 2.64 -2.85 22.76
N LYS A 101 2.74 -1.58 22.35
CA LYS A 101 2.56 -1.18 20.94
C LYS A 101 3.69 -1.66 20.02
N ALA A 102 4.80 -2.16 20.58
CA ALA A 102 5.86 -2.85 19.84
C ALA A 102 5.55 -4.34 19.59
N VAL A 103 4.46 -4.85 20.13
CA VAL A 103 3.88 -6.15 19.77
C VAL A 103 2.98 -5.96 18.56
N LYS A 104 3.07 -6.86 17.57
CA LYS A 104 2.23 -6.78 16.37
C LYS A 104 0.75 -6.87 16.73
N ALA A 105 0.01 -5.80 16.43
CA ALA A 105 -1.43 -5.76 16.65
C ALA A 105 -2.17 -6.76 15.75
N LYS A 106 -3.30 -7.29 16.25
CA LYS A 106 -4.26 -8.01 15.40
C LYS A 106 -4.92 -7.03 14.44
N TYR A 107 -5.24 -7.53 13.24
CA TYR A 107 -6.02 -6.81 12.24
C TYR A 107 -7.39 -6.39 12.79
N GLY A 108 -7.92 -5.33 12.20
CA GLY A 108 -9.29 -4.90 12.43
C GLY A 108 -10.28 -5.87 11.76
N PRO A 109 -11.58 -5.59 11.89
CA PRO A 109 -12.58 -6.26 11.10
C PRO A 109 -12.36 -5.99 9.60
N VAL A 110 -12.76 -6.92 8.73
CA VAL A 110 -12.51 -6.87 7.28
C VAL A 110 -13.08 -5.60 6.64
N GLU A 111 -14.17 -5.07 7.20
CA GLU A 111 -14.81 -3.83 6.79
C GLU A 111 -13.85 -2.62 6.83
N ASP A 112 -12.92 -2.56 7.78
CA ASP A 112 -11.91 -1.51 7.84
C ASP A 112 -11.00 -1.56 6.60
N ALA A 113 -10.56 -2.77 6.23
CA ALA A 113 -9.72 -2.99 5.05
C ALA A 113 -10.47 -2.73 3.73
N VAL A 114 -11.77 -3.05 3.68
CA VAL A 114 -12.63 -2.73 2.53
C VAL A 114 -12.75 -1.22 2.33
N LEU A 115 -13.03 -0.47 3.41
CA LEU A 115 -13.11 0.99 3.35
C LEU A 115 -11.78 1.63 2.93
N HIS A 116 -10.69 1.15 3.52
CA HIS A 116 -9.35 1.61 3.17
C HIS A 116 -9.05 1.38 1.67
N ALA A 117 -9.23 0.15 1.19
CA ALA A 117 -8.93 -0.20 -0.19
C ALA A 117 -9.84 0.54 -1.18
N ARG A 118 -11.13 0.74 -0.85
CA ARG A 118 -12.04 1.54 -1.68
C ARG A 118 -11.54 2.99 -1.80
N LEU A 119 -11.08 3.58 -0.71
CA LEU A 119 -10.54 4.93 -0.71
C LEU A 119 -9.26 5.04 -1.53
N SER A 120 -8.31 4.12 -1.33
CA SER A 120 -7.06 4.06 -2.11
C SER A 120 -7.32 3.87 -3.60
N ALA A 121 -8.34 3.07 -3.97
CA ALA A 121 -8.72 2.86 -5.37
C ALA A 121 -9.33 4.12 -6.01
N LEU A 122 -10.14 4.88 -5.25
CA LEU A 122 -10.65 6.19 -5.70
C LEU A 122 -9.53 7.22 -5.87
N ASP A 123 -8.45 7.10 -5.10
CA ASP A 123 -7.28 7.97 -5.23
C ASP A 123 -6.52 7.66 -6.52
N LEU A 124 -6.26 6.38 -6.80
CA LEU A 124 -5.68 5.98 -8.08
C LEU A 124 -6.58 6.41 -9.25
N ALA A 125 -7.90 6.21 -9.14
CA ALA A 125 -8.87 6.65 -10.13
C ALA A 125 -8.78 8.16 -10.39
N SER A 126 -8.61 8.97 -9.34
CA SER A 126 -8.42 10.41 -9.47
C SER A 126 -7.13 10.76 -10.21
N CYS A 127 -6.03 10.04 -9.95
CA CYS A 127 -4.76 10.22 -10.67
C CYS A 127 -4.91 9.87 -12.15
N LEU A 128 -5.54 8.72 -12.46
CA LEU A 128 -5.77 8.28 -13.84
C LEU A 128 -6.68 9.26 -14.60
N ALA A 129 -7.72 9.79 -13.95
CA ALA A 129 -8.57 10.82 -14.53
C ALA A 129 -7.77 12.12 -14.81
N GLU A 130 -6.90 12.56 -13.90
CA GLU A 130 -6.00 13.70 -14.13
C GLU A 130 -5.09 13.46 -15.35
N TRP A 131 -4.40 12.33 -15.41
CA TRP A 131 -3.45 12.00 -16.48
C TRP A 131 -4.12 11.80 -17.85
N SER A 132 -5.36 11.33 -17.86
CA SER A 132 -6.15 11.07 -19.08
C SER A 132 -7.05 12.22 -19.49
N ASN A 133 -7.04 13.36 -18.77
CA ASN A 133 -7.99 14.45 -18.96
C ASN A 133 -9.45 13.97 -18.90
N ASN A 134 -9.77 13.24 -17.83
CA ASN A 134 -11.04 12.53 -17.55
C ASN A 134 -11.43 11.55 -18.67
N GLY A 135 -10.46 10.78 -19.18
CA GLY A 135 -10.70 9.68 -20.11
C GLY A 135 -11.36 8.47 -19.44
N GLN A 136 -11.69 7.46 -20.24
CA GLN A 136 -12.24 6.20 -19.72
C GLN A 136 -11.15 5.36 -19.06
N ASN A 137 -11.31 5.06 -17.77
CA ASN A 137 -10.40 4.19 -17.02
C ASN A 137 -11.21 3.20 -16.16
N GLU A 138 -10.62 2.05 -15.87
CA GLU A 138 -11.23 1.01 -15.05
C GLU A 138 -10.24 0.60 -13.95
N VAL A 139 -10.63 0.85 -12.70
CA VAL A 139 -9.91 0.40 -11.50
C VAL A 139 -10.72 -0.71 -10.83
N LEU A 140 -10.05 -1.82 -10.54
CA LEU A 140 -10.63 -2.99 -9.90
C LEU A 140 -9.99 -3.19 -8.52
N VAL A 141 -10.75 -3.68 -7.55
CA VAL A 141 -10.25 -3.97 -6.20
C VAL A 141 -10.44 -5.44 -5.86
N ASP A 142 -9.35 -6.13 -5.54
CA ASP A 142 -9.32 -7.55 -5.25
C ASP A 142 -9.66 -7.85 -3.79
N TYR A 143 -10.92 -7.59 -3.39
CA TYR A 143 -11.37 -7.82 -2.01
C TYR A 143 -11.26 -9.28 -1.56
N GLU A 144 -11.33 -10.25 -2.49
CA GLU A 144 -11.12 -11.67 -2.18
C GLU A 144 -9.72 -11.95 -1.62
N SER A 145 -8.73 -11.08 -1.88
CA SER A 145 -7.39 -11.24 -1.32
C SER A 145 -7.36 -11.12 0.21
N LEU A 146 -8.30 -10.39 0.82
CA LEU A 146 -8.30 -10.09 2.25
C LEU A 146 -8.40 -11.35 3.14
N SER A 147 -8.90 -12.47 2.63
CA SER A 147 -8.93 -13.73 3.40
C SER A 147 -7.55 -14.35 3.57
N ASP A 148 -6.60 -14.01 2.68
CA ASP A 148 -5.34 -14.73 2.53
C ASP A 148 -4.11 -13.82 2.69
N VAL A 149 -4.27 -12.49 2.56
CA VAL A 149 -3.16 -11.54 2.68
C VAL A 149 -2.85 -11.20 4.13
N GLU A 150 -1.57 -11.14 4.45
CA GLU A 150 -1.05 -10.62 5.69
C GLU A 150 -0.48 -9.21 5.46
N ASN A 151 -0.55 -8.36 6.47
CA ASN A 151 0.27 -7.15 6.54
C ASN A 151 1.47 -7.43 7.44
N PRO A 152 2.73 -7.40 6.92
CA PRO A 152 3.93 -7.61 7.73
C PRO A 152 4.25 -6.39 8.63
N VAL A 153 3.67 -5.22 8.34
CA VAL A 153 3.86 -3.99 9.11
C VAL A 153 3.06 -4.04 10.40
N ASN A 154 3.66 -3.57 11.49
CA ASN A 154 2.97 -3.28 12.74
C ASN A 154 2.04 -2.07 12.56
N LEU A 155 0.75 -2.29 12.70
CA LEU A 155 -0.28 -1.29 12.43
C LEU A 155 -0.23 -0.07 13.37
N HIS A 156 0.43 -0.15 14.52
CA HIS A 156 0.67 1.02 15.37
C HIS A 156 1.59 2.08 14.73
N VAL A 157 2.45 1.67 13.80
CA VAL A 157 3.41 2.54 13.10
C VAL A 157 3.18 2.55 11.60
N HIS A 158 1.99 2.13 11.15
CA HIS A 158 1.61 2.21 9.75
C HIS A 158 1.64 3.67 9.29
N HIS A 159 2.13 3.89 8.07
CA HIS A 159 2.02 5.19 7.43
C HIS A 159 0.55 5.43 7.07
N HIS A 160 0.09 6.68 7.01
CA HIS A 160 -1.29 6.99 6.63
C HIS A 160 -1.29 7.57 5.21
N GLU A 161 -1.08 6.69 4.23
CA GLU A 161 -0.86 7.03 2.81
C GLU A 161 -2.06 7.71 2.11
N GLU A 162 -3.26 7.59 2.67
CA GLU A 162 -4.49 8.17 2.14
C GLU A 162 -4.61 9.66 2.46
N LEU A 163 -3.94 10.14 3.52
CA LEU A 163 -4.06 11.50 4.03
C LEU A 163 -3.52 12.57 3.07
N PRO A 164 -2.37 12.40 2.38
CA PRO A 164 -1.86 13.40 1.43
C PRO A 164 -2.82 13.71 0.28
N SER A 165 -3.72 12.79 -0.07
CA SER A 165 -4.73 12.98 -1.13
C SER A 165 -6.01 13.69 -0.66
N ARG A 166 -6.15 13.91 0.66
CA ARG A 166 -7.36 14.53 1.24
C ARG A 166 -7.35 16.05 1.11
N SER A 167 -8.49 16.66 1.44
CA SER A 167 -8.61 18.09 1.73
C SER A 167 -8.10 18.43 3.14
N ALA A 168 -7.75 19.71 3.36
CA ALA A 168 -7.34 20.18 4.68
C ALA A 168 -8.39 19.97 5.78
N GLN A 169 -9.69 20.01 5.44
CA GLN A 169 -10.76 19.73 6.38
C GLN A 169 -10.79 18.25 6.78
N GLU A 170 -10.70 17.35 5.80
CA GLU A 170 -10.66 15.91 6.05
C GLU A 170 -9.45 15.52 6.90
N VAL A 171 -8.24 16.05 6.61
CA VAL A 171 -7.05 15.78 7.44
C VAL A 171 -7.23 16.28 8.88
N ARG A 172 -7.81 17.47 9.07
CA ARG A 172 -8.08 17.98 10.42
C ARG A 172 -9.08 17.12 11.17
N ALA A 173 -10.14 16.66 10.50
CA ALA A 173 -11.12 15.76 11.10
C ALA A 173 -10.48 14.43 11.52
N TYR A 174 -9.66 13.84 10.65
CA TYR A 174 -8.89 12.63 10.95
C TYR A 174 -8.00 12.81 12.20
N ASN A 175 -7.20 13.88 12.23
CA ASN A 175 -6.32 14.17 13.36
C ASN A 175 -7.11 14.44 14.66
N SER A 176 -8.28 15.06 14.57
CA SER A 176 -9.17 15.24 15.72
C SER A 176 -9.59 13.90 16.30
N ILE A 177 -9.99 12.94 15.46
CA ILE A 177 -10.39 11.59 15.90
C ILE A 177 -9.21 10.88 16.58
N LEU A 178 -7.99 11.00 16.05
CA LEU A 178 -6.80 10.40 16.67
C LEU A 178 -6.41 11.06 18.00
N GLY A 179 -6.63 12.37 18.12
CA GLY A 179 -6.30 13.16 19.31
C GLY A 179 -7.32 13.02 20.46
N GLU A 180 -8.48 12.43 20.21
CA GLU A 180 -9.47 12.16 21.25
C GLU A 180 -8.94 11.17 22.28
N VAL A 181 -9.02 11.56 23.55
CA VAL A 181 -8.75 10.68 24.69
C VAL A 181 -9.93 9.71 24.84
N GLY A 182 -9.88 8.63 24.07
CA GLY A 182 -10.86 7.54 24.09
C GLY A 182 -10.21 6.20 23.76
N ASP A 183 -10.92 5.10 24.03
CA ASP A 183 -10.49 3.76 23.66
C ASP A 183 -10.38 3.62 22.12
N SER A 184 -9.57 2.66 21.67
CA SER A 184 -9.32 2.43 20.24
C SER A 184 -10.56 2.09 19.44
N ASP A 185 -11.56 1.48 20.07
CA ASP A 185 -12.74 0.96 19.38
C ASP A 185 -13.71 2.11 19.07
N SER A 186 -13.85 3.07 20.00
CA SER A 186 -14.56 4.33 19.74
C SER A 186 -13.93 5.12 18.59
N ARG A 187 -12.59 5.22 18.56
CA ARG A 187 -11.88 5.85 17.44
C ARG A 187 -12.12 5.12 16.13
N ALA A 188 -12.13 3.78 16.14
CA ALA A 188 -12.38 2.99 14.95
C ALA A 188 -13.75 3.29 14.34
N VAL A 189 -14.80 3.44 15.15
CA VAL A 189 -16.14 3.82 14.67
C VAL A 189 -16.12 5.17 13.97
N LYS A 190 -15.55 6.20 14.62
CA LYS A 190 -15.44 7.55 14.03
C LYS A 190 -14.58 7.56 12.76
N MET A 191 -13.53 6.75 12.72
CA MET A 191 -12.71 6.60 11.53
C MET A 191 -13.50 5.97 10.37
N ARG A 192 -14.35 4.97 10.61
CA ARG A 192 -15.22 4.42 9.56
C ARG A 192 -16.12 5.51 8.96
N ASP A 193 -16.75 6.32 9.81
CA ASP A 193 -17.58 7.45 9.37
C ASP A 193 -16.78 8.45 8.51
N TRP A 194 -15.53 8.71 8.91
CA TRP A 194 -14.62 9.57 8.16
C TRP A 194 -14.27 8.97 6.78
N TYR A 195 -13.94 7.68 6.69
CA TYR A 195 -13.69 7.00 5.42
C TYR A 195 -14.92 7.04 4.52
N ASP A 196 -16.10 6.72 5.05
CA ASP A 196 -17.36 6.76 4.30
C ASP A 196 -17.68 8.15 3.75
N MET A 197 -17.41 9.20 4.53
CA MET A 197 -17.57 10.59 4.09
C MET A 197 -16.60 10.89 2.94
N CYS A 198 -15.32 10.53 3.08
CA CYS A 198 -14.31 10.74 2.05
C CYS A 198 -14.63 9.98 0.74
N ILE A 199 -15.06 8.72 0.85
CA ILE A 199 -15.49 7.88 -0.28
C ILE A 199 -16.66 8.55 -1.00
N ARG A 200 -17.73 8.89 -0.27
CA ARG A 200 -18.91 9.56 -0.85
C ARG A 200 -18.56 10.88 -1.54
N ARG A 201 -17.63 11.66 -1.00
CA ARG A 201 -17.18 12.89 -1.66
C ARG A 201 -16.50 12.59 -3.00
N LEU A 202 -15.62 11.59 -3.05
CA LEU A 202 -14.90 11.23 -4.27
C LEU A 202 -15.81 10.60 -5.32
N GLU A 203 -16.75 9.74 -4.93
CA GLU A 203 -17.72 9.14 -5.84
C GLU A 203 -18.65 10.18 -6.50
N ASN A 204 -18.92 11.28 -5.81
CA ASN A 204 -19.71 12.39 -6.35
C ASN A 204 -18.87 13.44 -7.12
N ASN A 205 -17.56 13.21 -7.30
CA ASN A 205 -16.70 14.13 -8.03
C ASN A 205 -16.90 13.99 -9.55
N THR A 206 -17.35 15.06 -10.21
CA THR A 206 -17.57 15.06 -11.66
C THR A 206 -16.28 15.01 -12.47
N CYS A 207 -15.14 15.39 -11.90
CA CYS A 207 -13.84 15.33 -12.57
C CYS A 207 -13.35 13.90 -12.82
N THR A 208 -13.96 12.90 -12.18
CA THR A 208 -13.61 11.48 -12.30
C THR A 208 -14.76 10.65 -12.90
N SER A 209 -15.76 11.30 -13.51
CA SER A 209 -17.01 10.65 -13.95
C SER A 209 -16.83 9.52 -14.97
N ASN A 210 -15.71 9.51 -15.71
CA ASN A 210 -15.42 8.48 -16.72
C ASN A 210 -14.51 7.36 -16.20
N THR A 211 -14.11 7.41 -14.93
CA THR A 211 -13.30 6.36 -14.31
C THR A 211 -14.15 5.54 -13.35
N THR A 212 -14.18 4.22 -13.54
CA THR A 212 -14.92 3.32 -12.66
C THR A 212 -14.00 2.72 -11.60
N VAL A 213 -14.56 2.49 -10.40
CA VAL A 213 -13.92 1.72 -9.33
C VAL A 213 -14.86 0.59 -8.95
N GLU A 214 -14.48 -0.65 -9.19
CA GLU A 214 -15.36 -1.81 -9.01
C GLU A 214 -14.66 -2.97 -8.29
N PRO A 215 -15.39 -3.89 -7.64
CA PRO A 215 -14.82 -5.15 -7.19
C PRO A 215 -14.26 -5.96 -8.36
N LEU A 216 -13.09 -6.57 -8.18
CA LEU A 216 -12.56 -7.54 -9.12
C LEU A 216 -13.44 -8.80 -9.13
N VAL A 217 -13.92 -9.18 -10.31
CA VAL A 217 -14.56 -10.49 -10.54
C VAL A 217 -13.56 -11.40 -11.26
N LEU A 218 -12.98 -12.36 -10.53
CA LEU A 218 -11.91 -13.23 -11.03
C LEU A 218 -12.30 -13.96 -12.33
N GLY A 219 -13.54 -14.44 -12.44
CA GLY A 219 -14.04 -15.12 -13.64
C GLY A 219 -14.00 -14.22 -14.89
N ASN A 220 -14.32 -12.93 -14.74
CA ASN A 220 -14.25 -11.96 -15.83
C ASN A 220 -12.80 -11.70 -16.24
N LEU A 221 -11.88 -11.58 -15.28
CA LEU A 221 -10.46 -11.41 -15.56
C LEU A 221 -9.88 -12.63 -16.30
N VAL A 222 -10.20 -13.85 -15.86
CA VAL A 222 -9.79 -15.10 -16.52
C VAL A 222 -10.30 -15.14 -17.96
N SER A 223 -11.57 -14.79 -18.20
CA SER A 223 -12.14 -14.72 -19.55
C SER A 223 -11.41 -13.68 -20.43
N GLN A 224 -11.07 -12.51 -19.86
CA GLN A 224 -10.30 -11.49 -20.59
C GLN A 224 -8.90 -12.00 -20.96
N ILE A 225 -8.20 -12.70 -20.05
CA ILE A 225 -6.89 -13.31 -20.32
C ILE A 225 -6.98 -14.35 -21.44
N GLN A 226 -8.02 -15.19 -21.44
CA GLN A 226 -8.24 -16.21 -22.47
C GLN A 226 -8.48 -15.60 -23.86
N ASN A 227 -9.25 -14.50 -23.92
CA ASN A 227 -9.65 -13.86 -25.18
C ASN A 227 -8.64 -12.82 -25.69
N ALA A 228 -7.69 -12.39 -24.87
CA ALA A 228 -6.67 -11.43 -25.26
C ALA A 228 -5.67 -12.03 -26.26
N LYS A 229 -5.15 -11.19 -27.17
CA LYS A 229 -4.11 -11.60 -28.14
C LYS A 229 -2.77 -11.84 -27.44
N SER A 230 -2.44 -10.99 -26.48
CA SER A 230 -1.29 -11.11 -25.59
C SER A 230 -1.63 -10.55 -24.23
N VAL A 231 -1.01 -11.07 -23.17
CA VAL A 231 -1.22 -10.59 -21.80
C VAL A 231 0.13 -10.28 -21.15
N ARG A 232 0.27 -9.05 -20.66
CA ARG A 232 1.39 -8.63 -19.79
C ARG A 232 0.86 -8.32 -18.40
N PHE A 233 1.56 -8.82 -17.40
CA PHE A 233 1.20 -8.65 -16.00
C PHE A 233 2.38 -8.00 -15.27
N PHE A 234 2.13 -6.85 -14.66
CA PHE A 234 3.07 -6.14 -13.81
C PHE A 234 2.61 -6.24 -12.37
N GLU A 235 3.49 -6.68 -11.49
CA GLU A 235 3.19 -6.93 -10.09
C GLU A 235 4.07 -6.09 -9.17
N GLY A 236 3.44 -5.49 -8.17
CA GLY A 236 4.11 -4.93 -7.00
C GLY A 236 3.30 -5.12 -5.71
N SER A 237 2.74 -6.32 -5.52
CA SER A 237 2.07 -6.74 -4.29
C SER A 237 2.22 -8.26 -4.09
N SER A 238 1.31 -8.97 -3.45
CA SER A 238 1.46 -10.42 -3.24
C SER A 238 1.34 -11.22 -4.55
N LEU A 239 1.87 -12.46 -4.54
CA LEU A 239 1.75 -13.40 -5.66
C LEU A 239 0.41 -14.17 -5.68
N ARG A 240 -0.58 -13.77 -4.89
CA ARG A 240 -1.86 -14.50 -4.72
C ARG A 240 -2.65 -14.61 -6.03
N ILE A 241 -2.82 -13.52 -6.78
CA ILE A 241 -3.57 -13.55 -8.04
C ILE A 241 -2.90 -14.43 -9.10
N LEU A 242 -1.57 -14.50 -9.10
CA LEU A 242 -0.81 -15.37 -10.01
C LEU A 242 -1.03 -16.86 -9.70
N ARG A 243 -1.17 -17.21 -8.42
CA ARG A 243 -1.61 -18.56 -8.03
C ARG A 243 -2.99 -18.87 -8.61
N GLN A 244 -3.93 -17.91 -8.57
CA GLN A 244 -5.26 -18.11 -9.17
C GLN A 244 -5.16 -18.32 -10.69
N PHE A 245 -4.28 -17.61 -11.40
CA PHE A 245 -4.08 -17.83 -12.83
C PHE A 245 -3.53 -19.23 -13.16
N LEU A 246 -2.62 -19.74 -12.33
CA LEU A 246 -2.11 -21.10 -12.43
C LEU A 246 -3.22 -22.14 -12.18
N ASP A 247 -4.00 -21.97 -11.12
CA ASP A 247 -5.06 -22.90 -10.73
C ASP A 247 -6.23 -22.90 -11.73
N ARG A 248 -6.41 -21.79 -12.47
CA ARG A 248 -7.39 -21.65 -13.56
C ARG A 248 -6.83 -22.03 -14.94
N GLY A 249 -5.57 -22.44 -15.04
CA GLY A 249 -4.95 -22.91 -16.28
C GLY A 249 -4.76 -21.82 -17.35
N VAL A 250 -4.64 -20.55 -16.95
CA VAL A 250 -4.40 -19.43 -17.88
C VAL A 250 -2.98 -18.85 -17.80
N GLY A 251 -2.15 -19.35 -16.88
CA GLY A 251 -0.76 -18.88 -16.69
C GLY A 251 0.07 -18.87 -17.97
N ASN A 252 -0.07 -19.89 -18.82
CA ASN A 252 0.66 -20.04 -20.09
C ASN A 252 0.35 -18.96 -21.15
N ARG A 253 -0.60 -18.05 -20.88
CA ARG A 253 -0.91 -16.88 -21.72
C ARG A 253 -0.29 -15.59 -21.19
N VAL A 254 0.19 -15.59 -19.95
CA VAL A 254 0.56 -14.39 -19.20
C VAL A 254 2.09 -14.25 -19.17
N ARG A 255 2.58 -13.07 -19.56
CA ARG A 255 3.97 -12.66 -19.39
C ARG A 255 4.09 -11.81 -18.13
N CYS A 256 4.76 -12.34 -17.13
CA CYS A 256 4.87 -11.76 -15.80
C CYS A 256 6.16 -10.94 -15.64
N HIS A 257 6.04 -9.76 -15.04
CA HIS A 257 7.13 -8.88 -14.63
C HIS A 257 6.90 -8.46 -13.18
N LEU A 258 7.72 -8.98 -12.27
CA LEU A 258 7.41 -9.03 -10.84
C LEU A 258 8.52 -8.40 -10.01
N GLN A 259 8.18 -7.55 -9.04
CA GLN A 259 9.12 -7.12 -8.01
C GLN A 259 9.10 -8.11 -6.83
N VAL A 260 9.91 -9.16 -6.90
CA VAL A 260 9.90 -10.20 -5.87
C VAL A 260 11.30 -10.67 -5.51
N GLY A 261 11.49 -10.96 -4.22
CA GLY A 261 12.74 -11.51 -3.70
C GLY A 261 13.85 -10.48 -3.50
N THR A 262 14.95 -10.94 -2.90
CA THR A 262 16.13 -10.12 -2.59
C THR A 262 17.40 -10.93 -2.89
N CYS A 263 18.49 -10.24 -3.19
CA CYS A 263 19.82 -10.86 -3.26
C CYS A 263 20.59 -10.78 -1.92
N ASP A 264 20.10 -9.98 -0.98
CA ASP A 264 20.62 -9.87 0.37
C ASP A 264 19.46 -9.91 1.37
N ILE A 265 19.31 -11.05 2.05
CA ILE A 265 18.27 -11.25 3.07
C ILE A 265 18.50 -10.33 4.27
N SER A 266 19.75 -9.98 4.57
CA SER A 266 20.07 -9.12 5.71
C SER A 266 19.58 -7.67 5.50
N ALA A 267 19.48 -7.25 4.24
CA ALA A 267 18.95 -5.95 3.83
C ALA A 267 17.40 -5.86 3.88
N ASN A 268 16.70 -6.98 4.08
CA ASN A 268 15.24 -6.95 4.19
C ASN A 268 14.81 -6.20 5.46
N ARG A 269 13.78 -5.36 5.33
CA ARG A 269 13.12 -4.74 6.50
C ARG A 269 12.33 -5.77 7.31
N PHE A 270 11.76 -6.78 6.65
CA PHE A 270 11.02 -7.88 7.25
C PHE A 270 11.84 -9.19 7.18
N SER A 271 11.31 -10.30 7.72
CA SER A 271 11.96 -11.62 7.59
C SER A 271 12.13 -12.02 6.13
N ASP A 272 11.11 -11.73 5.33
CA ASP A 272 11.06 -11.97 3.90
C ASP A 272 11.02 -10.63 3.14
N GLN A 273 11.21 -10.69 1.82
CA GLN A 273 10.89 -9.54 0.98
C GLN A 273 9.38 -9.24 1.08
N PHE A 274 9.00 -7.96 1.04
CA PHE A 274 7.66 -7.49 1.38
C PHE A 274 6.53 -8.26 0.65
N ASN A 275 6.63 -8.39 -0.67
CA ASN A 275 5.61 -9.04 -1.50
C ASN A 275 5.47 -10.54 -1.21
N ILE A 276 6.57 -11.21 -0.82
CA ILE A 276 6.56 -12.59 -0.31
C ILE A 276 5.87 -12.64 1.07
N ALA A 277 6.17 -11.69 1.94
CA ALA A 277 5.61 -11.63 3.30
C ALA A 277 4.08 -11.40 3.30
N LEU A 278 3.54 -10.73 2.28
CA LEU A 278 2.08 -10.55 2.12
C LEU A 278 1.34 -11.89 1.96
N ASN A 279 1.95 -12.89 1.30
CA ASN A 279 1.39 -14.24 1.18
C ASN A 279 2.47 -15.28 0.84
N GLN A 280 3.14 -15.80 1.86
CA GLN A 280 4.26 -16.73 1.68
C GLN A 280 3.86 -18.02 0.94
N GLN A 281 2.65 -18.52 1.18
CA GLN A 281 2.18 -19.76 0.58
C GLN A 281 1.91 -19.58 -0.92
N ALA A 282 1.28 -18.48 -1.33
CA ALA A 282 1.10 -18.16 -2.74
C ALA A 282 2.46 -17.94 -3.42
N ALA A 283 3.38 -17.22 -2.77
CA ALA A 283 4.73 -17.00 -3.29
C ALA A 283 5.46 -18.33 -3.53
N LYS A 284 5.44 -19.24 -2.56
CA LYS A 284 6.03 -20.58 -2.69
C LYS A 284 5.47 -21.34 -3.89
N ILE A 285 4.15 -21.35 -4.05
CA ILE A 285 3.47 -22.07 -5.16
C ILE A 285 3.86 -21.45 -6.50
N VAL A 286 3.71 -20.12 -6.65
CA VAL A 286 3.95 -19.42 -7.91
C VAL A 286 5.41 -19.55 -8.34
N LEU A 287 6.37 -19.34 -7.42
CA LEU A 287 7.79 -19.47 -7.74
C LEU A 287 8.16 -20.91 -8.12
N SER A 288 7.58 -21.92 -7.45
CA SER A 288 7.81 -23.33 -7.81
C SER A 288 7.22 -23.72 -9.18
N ARG A 289 6.21 -22.98 -9.65
CA ARG A 289 5.47 -23.21 -10.90
C ARG A 289 5.72 -22.12 -11.96
N HIS A 290 6.76 -21.30 -11.79
CA HIS A 290 7.06 -20.15 -12.66
C HIS A 290 7.14 -20.52 -14.16
N ALA A 291 7.60 -21.72 -14.50
CA ALA A 291 7.73 -22.21 -15.87
C ALA A 291 6.37 -22.50 -16.56
N GLU A 292 5.25 -22.49 -15.83
CA GLU A 292 3.91 -22.61 -16.41
C GLU A 292 3.40 -21.27 -17.00
N PHE A 293 4.08 -20.15 -16.74
CA PHE A 293 3.80 -18.86 -17.36
C PHE A 293 4.45 -18.74 -18.74
N ALA A 294 3.91 -17.87 -19.60
CA ALA A 294 4.48 -17.63 -20.92
C ALA A 294 5.89 -17.00 -20.84
N GLU A 295 6.09 -16.13 -19.86
CA GLU A 295 7.34 -15.50 -19.50
C GLU A 295 7.26 -15.14 -18.01
N PHE A 296 8.37 -15.29 -17.28
CA PHE A 296 8.40 -15.01 -15.85
C PHE A 296 9.68 -14.25 -15.49
N THR A 297 9.58 -12.92 -15.46
CA THR A 297 10.68 -12.02 -15.14
C THR A 297 10.58 -11.55 -13.69
N VAL A 298 11.66 -11.70 -12.95
CA VAL A 298 11.79 -11.25 -11.55
C VAL A 298 12.78 -10.09 -11.48
N VAL A 299 12.38 -9.02 -10.80
CA VAL A 299 13.18 -7.86 -10.45
C VAL A 299 13.37 -7.84 -8.93
N PRO A 300 14.52 -8.30 -8.40
CA PRO A 300 14.69 -8.36 -6.96
C PRO A 300 14.84 -6.97 -6.34
N SER A 301 14.56 -6.82 -5.04
CA SER A 301 14.54 -5.53 -4.35
C SER A 301 15.84 -4.73 -4.48
N HIS A 302 17.01 -5.39 -4.46
CA HIS A 302 18.30 -4.71 -4.62
C HIS A 302 18.42 -3.97 -5.97
N THR A 303 17.81 -4.49 -7.03
CA THR A 303 17.80 -3.84 -8.35
C THR A 303 16.99 -2.57 -8.29
N VAL A 304 15.80 -2.62 -7.69
CA VAL A 304 14.93 -1.44 -7.53
C VAL A 304 15.59 -0.38 -6.63
N GLN A 305 16.20 -0.81 -5.54
CA GLN A 305 16.92 0.07 -4.61
C GLN A 305 18.15 0.75 -5.22
N SER A 306 18.70 0.21 -6.31
CA SER A 306 19.83 0.81 -7.03
C SER A 306 19.42 1.90 -8.02
N ILE A 307 18.12 2.08 -8.26
CA ILE A 307 17.60 3.09 -9.19
C ILE A 307 17.41 4.39 -8.41
N GLU A 308 18.13 5.42 -8.84
CA GLU A 308 17.94 6.77 -8.35
C GLU A 308 16.94 7.51 -9.25
N TYR A 309 16.04 8.26 -8.63
CA TYR A 309 15.07 9.09 -9.32
C TYR A 309 15.05 10.50 -8.72
N SER A 310 14.91 11.51 -9.57
CA SER A 310 14.67 12.88 -9.13
C SER A 310 13.22 13.04 -8.69
N ALA A 311 13.00 13.52 -7.46
CA ALA A 311 11.66 13.83 -6.96
C ALA A 311 10.97 14.87 -7.84
N LEU A 312 11.72 15.87 -8.31
CA LEU A 312 11.25 16.89 -9.24
C LEU A 312 10.90 16.28 -10.61
N GLY A 313 11.74 15.37 -11.12
CA GLY A 313 11.47 14.62 -12.35
C GLY A 313 10.18 13.79 -12.27
N LEU A 314 9.96 13.09 -11.16
CA LEU A 314 8.73 12.34 -10.92
C LEU A 314 7.50 13.25 -10.84
N LYS A 315 7.61 14.39 -10.14
CA LYS A 315 6.54 15.41 -10.13
C LYS A 315 6.20 15.89 -11.53
N HIS A 316 7.20 16.19 -12.37
CA HIS A 316 6.94 16.63 -13.75
C HIS A 316 6.23 15.55 -14.58
N ALA A 317 6.55 14.28 -14.36
CA ALA A 317 5.92 13.17 -15.08
C ALA A 317 4.51 12.81 -14.57
N GLY A 318 4.31 12.85 -13.24
CA GLY A 318 3.10 12.35 -12.58
C GLY A 318 2.16 13.43 -12.03
N GLY A 319 2.53 14.72 -12.08
CA GLY A 319 1.67 15.82 -11.65
C GLY A 319 1.49 15.93 -10.12
N GLN A 320 0.37 16.52 -9.71
CA GLN A 320 0.13 16.86 -8.29
C GLN A 320 -0.07 15.62 -7.42
N CYS A 321 -0.71 14.57 -7.96
CA CYS A 321 -0.88 13.33 -7.22
C CYS A 321 0.46 12.67 -6.85
N MET A 322 1.43 12.70 -7.78
CA MET A 322 2.79 12.23 -7.54
C MET A 322 3.49 13.05 -6.46
N GLU A 323 3.43 14.39 -6.55
CA GLU A 323 4.04 15.29 -5.57
C GLU A 323 3.54 15.01 -4.15
N LYS A 324 2.23 14.90 -3.97
CA LYS A 324 1.62 14.62 -2.65
C LYS A 324 2.08 13.27 -2.09
N ARG A 325 2.17 12.24 -2.94
CA ARG A 325 2.61 10.89 -2.53
C ARG A 325 4.07 10.89 -2.10
N ILE A 326 4.95 11.55 -2.85
CA ILE A 326 6.38 11.67 -2.51
C ILE A 326 6.57 12.45 -1.20
N LEU A 327 5.90 13.59 -1.05
CA LEU A 327 6.00 14.42 0.16
C LEU A 327 5.56 13.65 1.42
N GLY A 328 4.48 12.87 1.32
CA GLY A 328 3.98 12.05 2.43
C GLY A 328 4.90 10.86 2.72
N PHE A 329 5.17 10.04 1.70
CA PHE A 329 5.84 8.75 1.89
C PHE A 329 7.35 8.86 2.02
N ASN A 330 8.02 9.59 1.11
CA ASN A 330 9.49 9.68 1.07
C ASN A 330 10.02 10.80 1.97
N CYS A 331 9.38 11.97 1.96
CA CYS A 331 9.84 13.14 2.73
C CYS A 331 9.24 13.21 4.14
N HIS A 332 8.33 12.28 4.49
CA HIS A 332 7.65 12.20 5.79
C HIS A 332 7.03 13.53 6.26
N GLN A 333 6.51 14.33 5.32
CA GLN A 333 5.87 15.58 5.63
C GLN A 333 4.49 15.35 6.27
N GLU A 334 4.14 16.23 7.21
CA GLU A 334 2.83 16.18 7.84
C GLU A 334 1.73 16.40 6.79
N PRO A 335 0.68 15.55 6.74
CA PRO A 335 -0.37 15.68 5.74
C PRO A 335 -1.01 17.06 5.69
N VAL A 336 -1.16 17.74 6.83
CA VAL A 336 -1.74 19.09 6.88
C VAL A 336 -0.88 20.11 6.12
N LYS A 337 0.46 20.00 6.18
CA LYS A 337 1.38 20.89 5.45
C LYS A 337 1.31 20.65 3.95
N ILE A 338 1.16 19.38 3.54
CA ILE A 338 1.00 18.98 2.13
C ILE A 338 -0.30 19.55 1.57
N VAL A 339 -1.44 19.27 2.19
CA VAL A 339 -2.77 19.64 1.66
C VAL A 339 -3.07 21.14 1.75
N THR A 340 -2.27 21.90 2.51
CA THR A 340 -2.33 23.37 2.57
C THR A 340 -1.23 24.05 1.76
N ASN A 341 -0.46 23.29 0.97
CA ASN A 341 0.63 23.77 0.11
C ASN A 341 1.71 24.57 0.86
N GLN A 342 1.97 24.24 2.13
CA GLN A 342 3.08 24.82 2.90
C GLN A 342 4.43 24.19 2.54
N VAL A 343 4.40 23.02 1.90
CA VAL A 343 5.56 22.30 1.39
C VAL A 343 5.32 21.91 -0.07
N SER A 344 6.38 21.92 -0.87
CA SER A 344 6.38 21.47 -2.26
C SER A 344 7.72 20.84 -2.61
N ILE A 345 7.74 19.98 -3.64
CA ILE A 345 9.00 19.39 -4.11
C ILE A 345 9.91 20.48 -4.68
N GLU A 346 9.38 21.38 -5.50
CA GLU A 346 10.15 22.47 -6.11
C GLU A 346 10.78 23.44 -5.11
N GLY A 347 10.16 23.59 -3.93
CA GLY A 347 10.63 24.51 -2.90
C GLY A 347 11.70 23.90 -2.00
N GLN A 348 11.39 22.77 -1.37
CA GLN A 348 12.22 22.22 -0.28
C GLN A 348 12.91 20.89 -0.61
N TYR A 349 12.56 20.24 -1.73
CA TYR A 349 13.04 18.90 -2.09
C TYR A 349 13.41 18.81 -3.57
N SER A 350 13.99 19.88 -4.12
CA SER A 350 14.15 20.05 -5.57
C SER A 350 15.23 19.17 -6.19
N ASP A 351 16.12 18.57 -5.38
CA ASP A 351 16.83 17.30 -5.59
C ASP A 351 17.61 16.92 -4.32
#